data_AF-A0A5C6U0H5-F1
#
_entry.id   AF-A0A5C6U0H5-F1
#
_cell.length_a   1.000
_cell.length_b   1.000
_cell.length_c   1.000
_cell.angle_alpha   90.00
_cell.angle_beta   90.00
_cell.angle_gamma   90.00
#
_symmetry.space_group_name_H-M   'P 1'
#
loop_
_entity.id
_entity.type
_entity.pdbx_description
1 polymer ?
#
loop_
_entity_poly.entity_id
_entity_poly.type
_entity_poly.pdbx_seq_one_letter_code
_entity_poly.pdbx_strand_id
1 'polypeptide(L)'
;MVPLLGRANAPGEPVVNALQGLGAAWCAGVAVRWPVPAGAPRAALPTYPFQGQDHWFKRKALASSAPAATTPSFMMSVEVAPTMSRIPNIERELAELMSGVSGLPAPDLSADAAFLDLGLDSLSLTQATLEIERVFGVKLRFRRLLEDLDSIGKLARHLDLELPAGKFAPAPAALLRSPFRRDQW
;
A
#
# COMPACT_ATOMS: atom_id res chain seq x y z
N MET A 1 19.91 -41.75 -6.96
CA MET A 1 19.04 -42.32 -5.90
C MET A 1 18.74 -41.19 -4.92
N VAL A 2 17.51 -40.68 -4.88
CA VAL A 2 17.13 -39.58 -3.96
C VAL A 2 16.63 -40.23 -2.67
N PRO A 3 17.27 -40.01 -1.51
CA PRO A 3 16.81 -40.58 -0.26
C PRO A 3 15.51 -39.90 0.16
N LEU A 4 14.42 -40.67 0.22
CA LEU A 4 13.11 -40.22 0.69
C LEU A 4 12.96 -40.28 2.22
N LEU A 5 13.90 -40.94 2.89
CA LEU A 5 13.99 -41.04 4.34
C LEU A 5 15.07 -40.09 4.85
N GLY A 6 14.88 -39.58 6.07
CA GLY A 6 15.93 -38.82 6.76
C GLY A 6 17.17 -39.66 6.99
N ARG A 7 18.29 -39.00 7.34
CA ARG A 7 19.53 -39.69 7.70
C ARG A 7 19.25 -40.60 8.91
N ALA A 8 19.87 -41.78 8.94
CA ALA A 8 19.67 -42.75 10.03
C ALA A 8 19.92 -42.16 11.45
N ASN A 9 20.78 -41.14 11.56
CA ASN A 9 21.10 -40.45 12.81
C ASN A 9 20.26 -39.18 13.09
N ALA A 10 19.36 -38.81 12.18
CA ALA A 10 18.46 -37.67 12.30
C ALA A 10 17.25 -37.88 11.36
N PRO A 11 16.30 -38.75 11.75
CA PRO A 11 15.24 -39.20 10.85
C PRO A 11 14.30 -38.07 10.40
N GLY A 12 14.16 -37.01 11.21
CA GLY A 12 13.32 -35.84 10.90
C GLY A 12 11.86 -36.20 10.62
N GLU A 13 11.08 -35.25 10.11
CA GLU A 13 9.78 -35.57 9.53
C GLU A 13 9.98 -36.17 8.12
N PRO A 14 9.50 -37.39 7.86
CA PRO A 14 9.73 -38.06 6.58
C PRO A 14 9.13 -37.29 5.39
N VAL A 15 8.03 -36.57 5.61
CA VAL A 15 7.37 -35.73 4.60
C VAL A 15 8.27 -34.56 4.19
N VAL A 16 8.89 -33.89 5.16
CA VAL A 16 9.77 -32.74 4.89
C VAL A 16 11.00 -33.17 4.09
N ASN A 17 11.61 -34.29 4.46
CA ASN A 17 12.78 -34.85 3.76
C ASN A 17 12.43 -35.28 2.33
N ALA A 18 11.27 -35.92 2.13
CA ALA A 18 10.79 -36.28 0.79
C ALA A 18 10.56 -35.05 -0.10
N LEU A 19 9.96 -33.97 0.44
CA LEU A 19 9.75 -32.71 -0.29
C LEU A 19 11.05 -32.01 -0.66
N GLN A 20 12.03 -31.99 0.25
CA GLN A 20 13.37 -31.45 -0.02
C GLN A 20 14.09 -32.26 -1.12
N GLY A 21 14.01 -33.59 -1.06
CA GLY A 21 14.57 -34.47 -2.09
C GLY A 21 13.92 -34.27 -3.46
N LEU A 22 12.59 -34.11 -3.50
CA LEU A 22 11.84 -33.79 -4.71
C LEU A 22 12.29 -32.45 -5.31
N GLY A 23 12.45 -31.42 -4.46
CA GLY A 23 12.95 -30.11 -4.88
C GLY A 23 14.36 -30.17 -5.46
N ALA A 24 15.27 -30.92 -4.83
CA ALA A 24 16.62 -31.13 -5.34
C ALA A 24 16.63 -31.86 -6.70
N ALA A 25 15.76 -32.86 -6.89
CA ALA A 25 15.63 -33.56 -8.16
C ALA A 25 15.10 -32.65 -9.27
N TRP A 26 14.12 -31.79 -8.96
CA TRP A 26 13.62 -30.77 -9.89
C TRP A 26 14.72 -29.79 -10.30
N CYS A 27 15.50 -29.26 -9.35
CA CYS A 27 16.64 -28.38 -9.64
C CYS A 27 17.74 -29.07 -10.47
N ALA A 28 17.88 -30.38 -10.35
CA ALA A 28 18.78 -31.18 -11.19
C ALA A 28 18.22 -31.50 -12.59
N GLY A 29 17.04 -30.97 -12.94
CA GLY A 29 16.41 -31.15 -14.26
C GLY A 29 15.66 -32.47 -14.44
N VAL A 30 15.40 -33.20 -13.35
CA VAL A 30 14.61 -34.44 -13.42
C VAL A 30 13.14 -34.09 -13.69
N ALA A 31 12.54 -34.73 -14.69
CA ALA A 31 11.12 -34.56 -15.00
C ALA A 31 10.25 -35.11 -13.85
N VAL A 32 9.69 -34.20 -13.04
CA VAL A 32 8.75 -34.56 -11.98
C VAL A 32 7.34 -34.64 -12.56
N ARG A 33 6.71 -35.82 -12.48
CA ARG A 33 5.29 -35.97 -12.80
C ARG A 33 4.46 -35.56 -11.59
N TRP A 34 3.72 -34.48 -11.72
CA TRP A 34 2.79 -34.00 -10.70
C TRP A 34 1.44 -34.70 -10.84
N PRO A 35 1.07 -35.64 -9.94
CA PRO A 35 -0.25 -36.26 -10.01
C PRO A 35 -1.29 -35.22 -9.60
N VAL A 36 -2.17 -34.85 -10.54
CA VAL A 36 -3.34 -34.02 -10.24
C VAL A 36 -4.46 -34.97 -9.79
N PRO A 37 -4.98 -34.86 -8.54
CA PRO A 37 -6.08 -35.68 -8.09
C PRO A 37 -7.32 -35.50 -8.99
N ALA A 38 -8.04 -36.59 -9.25
CA ALA A 38 -9.32 -36.50 -9.93
C ALA A 38 -10.28 -35.62 -9.10
N GLY A 39 -10.88 -34.61 -9.73
CA GLY A 39 -11.78 -33.67 -9.06
C GLY A 39 -11.12 -32.49 -8.34
N ALA A 40 -9.79 -32.29 -8.46
CA ALA A 40 -9.15 -31.09 -7.94
C ALA A 40 -9.77 -29.83 -8.59
N PRO A 41 -10.19 -28.82 -7.79
CA PRO A 41 -10.76 -27.59 -8.35
C PRO A 41 -9.70 -26.88 -9.19
N ARG A 42 -10.06 -26.55 -10.43
CA ARG A 42 -9.20 -25.72 -11.29
C ARG A 42 -9.30 -24.28 -10.82
N ALA A 43 -8.18 -23.68 -10.44
CA ALA A 43 -8.11 -22.24 -10.21
C ALA A 43 -7.99 -21.53 -11.56
N ALA A 44 -8.80 -20.49 -11.77
CA ALA A 44 -8.58 -19.57 -12.88
C ALA A 44 -7.30 -18.78 -12.58
N LEU A 45 -6.26 -19.02 -13.36
CA LEU A 45 -5.07 -18.18 -13.33
C LEU A 45 -5.35 -16.92 -14.17
N PRO A 46 -4.78 -15.76 -13.80
CA PRO A 46 -4.81 -14.58 -14.64
C PRO A 46 -4.32 -14.94 -16.04
N THR A 47 -5.14 -14.69 -17.04
CA THR A 47 -4.80 -14.95 -18.44
C THR A 47 -3.75 -13.99 -18.97
N TYR A 48 -3.42 -12.93 -18.23
CA TYR A 48 -2.54 -11.85 -18.66
C TYR A 48 -1.52 -11.46 -17.59
N PRO A 49 -0.21 -11.46 -17.88
CA PRO A 49 0.86 -11.27 -16.90
C PRO A 49 0.96 -9.84 -16.32
N PHE A 50 0.25 -8.86 -16.87
CA PHE A 50 0.21 -7.48 -16.37
C PHE A 50 -1.14 -7.10 -15.75
N GLN A 51 -2.02 -8.07 -15.52
CA GLN A 51 -3.23 -7.83 -14.74
C GLN A 51 -2.78 -7.73 -13.28
N GLY A 52 -2.68 -6.51 -12.75
CA GLY A 52 -2.09 -6.19 -11.43
C GLY A 52 -2.88 -6.68 -10.22
N GLN A 53 -3.48 -7.86 -10.31
CA GLN A 53 -4.07 -8.54 -9.16
C GLN A 53 -3.07 -9.51 -8.57
N ASP A 54 -2.73 -9.30 -7.30
CA ASP A 54 -1.83 -10.19 -6.56
C ASP A 54 -2.54 -11.50 -6.21
N HIS A 55 -2.10 -12.60 -6.83
CA HIS A 55 -2.61 -13.96 -6.57
C HIS A 55 -1.63 -14.80 -5.74
N TRP A 56 -0.99 -14.21 -4.73
CA TRP A 56 -0.06 -14.95 -3.88
C TRP A 56 -0.77 -15.99 -3.02
N PHE A 57 -0.15 -17.17 -2.84
CA PHE A 57 -0.67 -18.19 -1.92
C PHE A 57 -0.63 -17.65 -0.49
N LYS A 58 -1.81 -17.43 0.11
CA LYS A 58 -1.90 -17.08 1.53
C LYS A 58 -1.48 -18.29 2.35
N ARG A 59 -0.24 -18.28 2.83
CA ARG A 59 0.25 -19.29 3.78
C ARG A 59 -0.64 -19.18 5.02
N LYS A 60 -1.45 -20.21 5.27
CA LYS A 60 -2.19 -20.32 6.53
C LYS A 60 -1.17 -20.32 7.65
N ALA A 61 -1.08 -19.21 8.37
CA ALA A 61 -0.25 -19.14 9.56
C ALA A 61 -0.76 -20.24 10.51
N LEU A 62 0.10 -21.21 10.79
CA LEU A 62 -0.13 -22.11 11.92
C LEU A 62 -0.15 -21.19 13.15
N ALA A 63 -1.31 -21.09 13.78
CA ALA A 63 -1.52 -20.24 14.94
C ALA A 63 -0.55 -20.69 16.04
N SER A 64 0.55 -19.95 16.20
CA SER A 64 1.39 -20.06 17.39
C SER A 64 0.58 -19.44 18.52
N SER A 65 -0.02 -20.29 19.36
CA SER A 65 -0.70 -19.86 20.59
C SER A 65 0.33 -19.32 21.58
N ALA A 66 0.63 -18.03 21.49
CA ALA A 66 1.33 -17.29 22.53
C ALA A 66 0.29 -16.72 23.51
N PRO A 67 0.52 -16.80 24.83
CA PRO A 67 -0.47 -16.38 25.82
C PRO A 67 -0.67 -14.87 25.81
N ALA A 68 -1.94 -14.46 25.89
CA ALA A 68 -2.39 -13.09 25.95
C ALA A 68 -1.85 -12.39 27.21
N ALA A 69 -0.98 -11.40 27.02
CA ALA A 69 -0.70 -10.38 28.02
C ALA A 69 -1.53 -9.13 27.68
N THR A 70 -2.65 -8.99 28.36
CA THR A 70 -3.47 -7.78 28.39
C THR A 70 -2.72 -6.69 29.15
N THR A 71 -2.44 -5.57 28.49
CA THR A 71 -2.26 -4.28 29.18
C THR A 71 -2.77 -3.17 28.25
N PRO A 72 -3.83 -2.43 28.64
CA PRO A 72 -4.23 -1.24 27.90
C PRO A 72 -3.30 -0.09 28.29
N SER A 73 -2.31 0.20 27.44
CA SER A 73 -1.62 1.49 27.50
C SER A 73 -2.35 2.44 26.56
N PHE A 74 -3.23 3.23 27.15
CA PHE A 74 -3.74 4.45 26.52
C PHE A 74 -2.55 5.39 26.30
N MET A 75 -1.92 5.30 25.12
CA MET A 75 -1.08 6.38 24.65
C MET A 75 -2.02 7.47 24.16
N MET A 76 -1.98 8.57 24.89
CA MET A 76 -2.59 9.83 24.50
C MET A 76 -2.22 10.11 23.04
N SER A 77 -3.22 10.11 22.16
CA SER A 77 -3.12 10.90 20.94
C SER A 77 -2.91 12.33 21.42
N VAL A 78 -1.70 12.85 21.24
CA VAL A 78 -1.49 14.29 21.20
C VAL A 78 -2.30 14.74 19.99
N GLU A 79 -3.51 15.21 20.27
CA GLU A 79 -4.29 16.03 19.38
C GLU A 79 -3.44 17.27 19.12
N VAL A 80 -2.65 17.21 18.06
CA VAL A 80 -2.01 18.40 17.50
C VAL A 80 -3.17 19.25 17.05
N ALA A 81 -3.48 20.26 17.87
CA ALA A 81 -4.41 21.32 17.54
C ALA A 81 -4.18 21.71 16.07
N PRO A 82 -5.23 21.79 15.23
CA PRO A 82 -5.07 22.16 13.84
C PRO A 82 -4.62 23.62 13.81
N THR A 83 -3.31 23.83 13.81
CA THR A 83 -2.73 24.93 13.05
C THR A 83 -3.39 24.81 11.69
N MET A 84 -4.12 25.84 11.25
CA MET A 84 -4.88 25.90 10.00
C MET A 84 -3.95 25.60 8.81
N SER A 85 -3.62 24.32 8.64
CA SER A 85 -2.64 23.83 7.71
C SER A 85 -3.40 23.43 6.46
N ARG A 86 -2.94 23.96 5.34
CA ARG A 86 -3.52 23.67 4.02
C ARG A 86 -3.04 22.34 3.46
N ILE A 87 -1.97 21.79 4.05
CA ILE A 87 -1.36 20.52 3.70
C ILE A 87 -2.39 19.37 3.57
N PRO A 88 -3.29 19.09 4.54
CA PRO A 88 -4.28 18.02 4.40
C PRO A 88 -5.27 18.21 3.24
N ASN A 89 -5.55 19.45 2.81
CA ASN A 89 -6.36 19.69 1.62
C ASN A 89 -5.57 19.42 0.34
N ILE A 90 -4.30 19.81 0.31
CA ILE A 90 -3.39 19.57 -0.81
C ILE A 90 -3.15 18.06 -0.96
N GLU A 91 -2.95 17.33 0.15
CA GLU A 91 -2.77 15.88 0.14
C GLU A 91 -4.01 15.16 -0.42
N ARG A 92 -5.22 15.57 -0.01
CA ARG A 92 -6.47 15.01 -0.55
C ARG A 92 -6.60 15.26 -2.04
N GLU A 93 -6.35 16.49 -2.50
CA GLU A 93 -6.41 16.84 -3.92
C GLU A 93 -5.37 16.04 -4.73
N LEU A 94 -4.16 15.89 -4.18
CA LEU A 94 -3.11 15.12 -4.81
C LEU A 94 -3.45 13.63 -4.88
N ALA A 95 -4.06 13.07 -3.84
CA ALA A 95 -4.53 11.69 -3.84
C ALA A 95 -5.64 11.45 -4.89
N GLU A 96 -6.55 12.41 -5.06
CA GLU A 96 -7.58 12.35 -6.12
C GLU A 96 -6.96 12.41 -7.52
N LEU A 97 -5.98 13.30 -7.75
CA LEU A 97 -5.27 13.38 -9.02
C LEU A 97 -4.46 12.10 -9.31
N MET A 98 -3.73 11.61 -8.32
CA MET A 98 -2.98 10.36 -8.41
C MET A 98 -3.91 9.18 -8.70
N SER A 99 -5.10 9.14 -8.09
CA SER A 99 -6.11 8.12 -8.35
C SER A 99 -6.61 8.17 -9.80
N GLY A 100 -6.92 9.36 -10.32
CA GLY A 100 -7.37 9.53 -11.71
C GLY A 100 -6.33 9.09 -12.75
N VAL A 101 -5.04 9.23 -12.42
CA VAL A 101 -3.94 8.93 -13.34
C VAL A 101 -3.42 7.49 -13.22
N SER A 102 -3.38 6.93 -12.01
CA SER A 102 -2.90 5.56 -11.78
C SER A 102 -4.01 4.50 -11.90
N GLY A 103 -5.28 4.91 -11.82
CA GLY A 103 -6.42 3.98 -11.73
C GLY A 103 -6.52 3.27 -10.38
N LEU A 104 -5.64 3.56 -9.42
CA LEU A 104 -5.71 3.07 -8.05
C LEU A 104 -6.73 3.92 -7.27
N PRO A 105 -7.50 3.33 -6.34
CA PRO A 105 -8.42 4.11 -5.53
C PRO A 105 -7.65 4.98 -4.54
N ALA A 106 -8.05 6.25 -4.40
CA ALA A 106 -7.47 7.21 -3.46
C ALA A 106 -7.22 6.69 -2.02
N PRO A 107 -8.09 5.87 -1.38
CA PRO A 107 -7.82 5.33 -0.05
C PRO A 107 -6.61 4.38 0.04
N ASP A 108 -6.17 3.78 -1.07
CA ASP A 108 -5.02 2.88 -1.10
C ASP A 108 -3.69 3.64 -1.26
N LEU A 109 -3.75 4.95 -1.56
CA LEU A 109 -2.58 5.81 -1.71
C LEU A 109 -2.17 6.39 -0.34
N SER A 110 -1.22 5.71 0.30
CA SER A 110 -0.63 6.21 1.56
C SER A 110 0.15 7.51 1.34
N ALA A 111 -0.01 8.49 2.24
CA ALA A 111 0.64 9.78 2.13
C ALA A 111 2.18 9.72 2.23
N ASP A 112 2.70 8.75 2.98
CA ASP A 112 4.13 8.61 3.27
C ASP A 112 4.83 7.53 2.43
N ALA A 113 4.07 6.72 1.67
CA ALA A 113 4.65 5.68 0.83
C ALA A 113 5.26 6.27 -0.44
N ALA A 114 6.35 5.65 -0.92
CA ALA A 114 6.95 6.03 -2.19
C ALA A 114 6.00 5.65 -3.35
N PHE A 115 5.91 6.51 -4.37
CA PHE A 115 5.02 6.27 -5.51
C PHE A 115 5.30 4.93 -6.21
N LEU A 116 6.57 4.54 -6.31
CA LEU A 116 6.96 3.27 -6.91
C LEU A 116 6.50 2.05 -6.09
N ASP A 117 6.50 2.17 -4.75
CA ASP A 117 6.04 1.10 -3.85
C ASP A 117 4.52 0.92 -3.93
N LEU A 118 3.80 2.00 -4.24
CA LEU A 118 2.36 1.99 -4.51
C LEU A 118 2.02 1.47 -5.91
N GLY A 119 3.03 1.11 -6.72
CA GLY A 119 2.84 0.60 -8.07
C GLY A 119 2.56 1.68 -9.13
N LEU A 120 2.82 2.96 -8.83
CA LEU A 120 2.78 3.99 -9.86
C LEU A 120 3.96 3.81 -10.82
N ASP A 121 3.64 3.68 -12.10
CA ASP A 121 4.63 3.52 -13.15
C ASP A 121 5.14 4.87 -13.70
N SER A 122 6.10 4.81 -14.61
CA SER A 122 6.68 6.01 -15.23
C SER A 122 5.66 6.80 -16.07
N LEU A 123 4.64 6.12 -16.63
CA LEU A 123 3.60 6.77 -17.42
C LEU A 123 2.65 7.57 -16.52
N SER A 124 2.17 6.97 -15.44
CA SER A 124 1.37 7.62 -14.41
C SER A 124 2.10 8.81 -13.79
N LEU A 125 3.39 8.68 -13.47
CA LEU A 125 4.18 9.80 -12.94
C LEU A 125 4.35 10.95 -13.97
N THR A 126 4.45 10.62 -15.27
CA THR A 126 4.49 11.63 -16.33
C THR A 126 3.16 12.37 -16.44
N GLN A 127 2.05 11.64 -16.45
CA GLN A 127 0.70 12.22 -16.48
C GLN A 127 0.41 13.05 -15.23
N ALA A 128 0.83 12.58 -14.06
CA ALA A 128 0.72 13.31 -12.80
C ALA A 128 1.45 14.65 -12.84
N THR A 129 2.64 14.69 -13.45
CA THR A 129 3.41 15.93 -13.60
C THR A 129 2.62 16.98 -14.40
N LEU A 130 1.95 16.56 -15.47
CA LEU A 130 1.10 17.43 -16.31
C LEU A 130 -0.14 17.93 -15.56
N GLU A 131 -0.80 17.03 -14.83
CA GLU A 131 -1.98 17.37 -14.02
C GLU A 131 -1.64 18.30 -12.85
N ILE A 132 -0.50 18.09 -12.19
CA ILE A 132 -0.02 18.98 -11.12
C ILE A 132 0.26 20.37 -11.67
N GLU A 133 0.90 20.47 -12.84
CA GLU A 133 1.10 21.76 -13.51
C GLU A 133 -0.24 22.43 -13.86
N ARG A 134 -1.23 21.65 -14.33
CA ARG A 134 -2.56 22.16 -14.68
C ARG A 134 -3.35 22.67 -13.47
N VAL A 135 -3.36 21.93 -12.37
CA VAL A 135 -4.20 22.23 -11.18
C VAL A 135 -3.50 23.22 -10.24
N PHE A 136 -2.24 22.97 -9.93
CA PHE A 136 -1.48 23.78 -8.97
C PHE A 136 -0.71 24.92 -9.63
N GLY A 137 -0.44 24.85 -10.94
CA GLY A 137 0.33 25.86 -11.66
C GLY A 137 1.85 25.73 -11.44
N VAL A 138 2.32 24.63 -10.86
CA VAL A 138 3.72 24.40 -10.51
C VAL A 138 4.34 23.42 -11.49
N LYS A 139 5.42 23.85 -12.16
CA LYS A 139 6.20 23.00 -13.07
C LYS A 139 7.14 22.09 -12.28
N LEU A 140 6.86 20.79 -12.29
CA LEU A 140 7.73 19.78 -11.68
C LEU A 140 8.53 19.03 -12.75
N ARG A 141 9.78 18.69 -12.43
CA ARG A 141 10.59 17.80 -13.27
C ARG A 141 10.37 16.37 -12.81
N PHE A 142 10.21 15.46 -13.76
CA PHE A 142 10.01 14.03 -13.50
C PHE A 142 11.02 13.42 -12.51
N ARG A 143 12.32 13.72 -12.68
CA ARG A 143 13.39 13.24 -11.77
C ARG A 143 13.12 13.59 -10.31
N ARG A 144 12.52 14.76 -10.05
CA ARG A 144 12.23 15.22 -8.69
C ARG A 144 11.11 14.42 -8.03
N LEU A 145 10.15 13.92 -8.81
CA LEU A 145 9.10 13.01 -8.32
C LEU A 145 9.63 11.61 -7.99
N LEU A 146 10.80 11.22 -8.51
CA LEU A 146 11.42 9.93 -8.21
C LEU A 146 12.43 9.99 -7.06
N GLU A 147 13.00 11.17 -6.80
CA GLU A 147 14.07 11.37 -5.82
C GLU A 147 13.55 12.13 -4.59
N ASP A 148 13.39 13.46 -4.71
CA ASP A 148 13.13 14.34 -3.56
C ASP A 148 11.66 14.36 -3.11
N LEU A 149 10.74 14.20 -4.05
CA LEU A 149 9.28 14.34 -3.88
C LEU A 149 8.59 13.02 -4.24
N ASP A 150 9.12 11.91 -3.73
CA ASP A 150 8.69 10.53 -3.99
C ASP A 150 7.39 10.11 -3.29
N SER A 151 6.78 10.96 -2.46
CA SER A 151 5.53 10.68 -1.75
C SER A 151 4.55 11.86 -1.77
N ILE A 152 3.27 11.57 -1.54
CA ILE A 152 2.19 12.58 -1.47
C ILE A 152 2.49 13.64 -0.40
N GLY A 153 2.94 13.23 0.79
CA GLY A 153 3.23 14.14 1.89
C GLY A 153 4.42 15.07 1.62
N LYS A 154 5.49 14.57 1.00
CA LYS A 154 6.63 15.40 0.59
C LYS A 154 6.21 16.40 -0.50
N LEU A 155 5.43 15.94 -1.47
CA LEU A 155 4.95 16.78 -2.56
C LEU A 155 3.97 17.85 -2.06
N ALA A 156 3.08 17.52 -1.14
CA ALA A 156 2.15 18.47 -0.53
C ALA A 156 2.86 19.58 0.26
N ARG A 157 3.90 19.24 1.03
CA ARG A 157 4.75 20.23 1.72
C ARG A 157 5.50 21.13 0.76
N HIS A 158 6.00 20.59 -0.35
CA HIS A 158 6.67 21.39 -1.37
C HIS A 158 5.70 22.34 -2.07
N LEU A 159 4.49 21.88 -2.41
CA LEU A 159 3.44 22.70 -3.00
C LEU A 159 2.96 23.81 -2.05
N ASP A 160 2.86 23.55 -0.75
CA ASP A 160 2.45 24.55 0.24
C ASP A 160 3.41 25.76 0.28
N LEU A 161 4.72 25.54 0.04
CA LEU A 161 5.73 26.61 -0.02
C LEU A 161 5.66 27.44 -1.33
N GLU A 162 5.23 26.84 -2.43
CA GLU A 162 5.17 27.47 -3.75
C GLU A 162 3.81 28.16 -4.03
N LEU A 163 2.73 27.69 -3.39
CA LEU A 163 1.38 28.16 -3.67
C LEU A 163 1.02 29.46 -2.91
N PRO A 164 0.24 30.38 -3.51
CA PRO A 164 -0.30 31.54 -2.81
C PRO A 164 -1.14 31.15 -1.58
N ALA A 165 -1.05 31.94 -0.49
CA ALA A 165 -1.61 31.65 0.84
C ALA A 165 -3.15 31.41 0.89
N GLY A 166 -3.91 31.81 -0.13
CA GLY A 166 -5.37 31.61 -0.18
C GLY A 166 -5.83 30.30 -0.85
N LYS A 167 -4.93 29.58 -1.54
CA LYS A 167 -5.34 28.68 -2.64
C LYS A 167 -5.77 27.25 -2.31
N PHE A 168 -5.97 26.81 -1.08
CA PHE A 168 -6.52 25.48 -0.69
C PHE A 168 -6.80 25.60 0.81
N ALA A 169 -7.23 26.80 1.22
CA ALA A 169 -7.44 27.17 2.61
C ALA A 169 -8.41 26.18 3.25
N PRO A 170 -8.19 25.73 4.49
CA PRO A 170 -9.22 24.99 5.22
C PRO A 170 -10.50 25.80 5.15
N ALA A 171 -11.59 25.17 4.69
CA ALA A 171 -12.89 25.79 4.67
C ALA A 171 -13.13 26.37 6.07
N PRO A 172 -13.46 27.68 6.20
CA PRO A 172 -13.64 28.29 7.51
C PRO A 172 -14.69 27.44 8.22
N ALA A 173 -14.29 26.82 9.33
CA ALA A 173 -15.16 26.02 10.17
C ALA A 173 -16.43 26.86 10.39
N ALA A 174 -17.53 26.40 9.78
CA ALA A 174 -18.79 27.12 9.84
C ALA A 174 -19.10 27.30 11.32
N LEU A 175 -19.01 28.54 11.79
CA LEU A 175 -19.45 28.92 13.13
C LEU A 175 -20.89 28.46 13.20
N LEU A 176 -21.13 27.35 13.90
CA LEU A 176 -22.45 26.95 14.36
C LEU A 176 -22.94 28.14 15.17
N ARG A 177 -23.69 29.03 14.52
CA ARG A 177 -24.48 30.05 15.18
C ARG A 177 -25.45 29.26 16.05
N SER A 178 -25.09 29.07 17.31
CA SER A 178 -26.02 28.60 18.32
C SER A 178 -27.28 29.46 18.19
N PRO A 179 -28.48 28.89 18.00
CA PRO A 179 -29.69 29.68 18.11
C PRO A 179 -29.75 30.15 19.55
N PHE A 180 -29.39 31.42 19.77
CA PHE A 180 -29.57 32.10 21.02
C PHE A 180 -31.07 32.10 21.32
N ARG A 181 -31.53 31.10 22.06
CA ARG A 181 -32.88 31.04 22.60
C ARG A 181 -32.96 32.16 23.64
N ARG A 182 -33.48 33.31 23.22
CA ARG A 182 -34.02 34.33 24.14
C ARG A 182 -35.27 33.73 24.76
N ASP A 183 -35.13 33.05 25.89
CA ASP A 183 -36.23 32.91 26.82
C ASP A 183 -36.33 34.25 27.59
N GLN A 184 -37.34 35.03 27.22
CA GLN A 184 -37.73 36.25 27.92
C GLN A 184 -38.65 35.88 29.10
N TRP A 185 -38.30 36.45 30.27
CA TRP A 185 -39.12 36.94 31.38
C TRP A 185 -40.48 36.28 31.64
#